data_AF-A0A0C3DB50-F1
#
_entry.id   AF-A0A0C3DB50-F1
#
_cell.length_a   1.000
_cell.length_b   1.000
_cell.length_c   1.000
_cell.angle_alpha   90.00
_cell.angle_beta   90.00
_cell.angle_gamma   90.00
#
_symmetry.space_group_name_H-M   'P 1'
#
loop_
_entity.id
_entity.type
_entity.pdbx_description
1 polymer ?
#
loop_
_entity_poly.entity_id
_entity_poly.type
_entity_poly.pdbx_seq_one_letter_code
_entity_poly.pdbx_strand_id
1 'polypeptide(L)'
;RIKSAHAHIYDSTLGVMSTAVESLLKDQSLVPTSNTFSTSLSHLGFNLFCMLVVDLMHEFELGVWKALLTHLICILSATEVGDI
;
A
#
# COMPACT_ATOMS: atom_id res chain seq x y z
N ARG A 1 -12.41 -2.54 6.24
CA ARG A 1 -12.76 -1.65 5.10
C ARG A 1 -12.31 -2.26 3.78
N ILE A 2 -11.02 -2.30 3.42
CA ILE A 2 -10.59 -2.89 2.13
C ILE A 2 -10.97 -4.38 1.97
N LYS A 3 -10.75 -5.22 2.99
CA LYS A 3 -11.18 -6.64 2.95
C LYS A 3 -12.70 -6.80 2.78
N SER A 4 -13.48 -5.95 3.46
CA SER A 4 -14.95 -5.96 3.37
C SER A 4 -15.43 -5.46 2.01
N ALA A 5 -14.78 -4.43 1.42
CA ALA A 5 -15.04 -3.99 0.06
C ALA A 5 -14.71 -5.09 -0.96
N HIS A 6 -13.61 -5.83 -0.75
CA HIS A 6 -13.24 -6.97 -1.58
C HIS A 6 -14.30 -8.08 -1.51
N ALA A 7 -14.79 -8.43 -0.33
CA ALA A 7 -15.88 -9.39 -0.17
C ALA A 7 -17.17 -8.93 -0.89
N HIS A 8 -17.50 -7.65 -0.83
CA HIS A 8 -18.65 -7.12 -1.57
C HIS A 8 -18.49 -7.23 -3.10
N ILE A 9 -17.28 -6.95 -3.61
CA ILE A 9 -17.00 -7.01 -5.05
C ILE A 9 -16.99 -8.47 -5.55
N TYR A 10 -16.27 -9.35 -4.86
CA TYR A 10 -15.99 -10.70 -5.35
C TYR A 10 -16.97 -11.76 -4.87
N ASP A 11 -17.45 -11.67 -3.62
CA ASP A 11 -18.34 -12.69 -3.06
C ASP A 11 -19.82 -12.32 -3.24
N SER A 12 -20.14 -11.02 -3.20
CA SER A 12 -21.51 -10.52 -3.37
C SER A 12 -21.81 -9.99 -4.78
N THR A 13 -20.84 -10.05 -5.70
CA THR A 13 -20.93 -9.55 -7.10
C THR A 13 -21.38 -8.09 -7.23
N LEU A 14 -21.19 -7.29 -6.18
CA LEU A 14 -21.55 -5.88 -6.20
C LEU A 14 -20.54 -5.12 -7.05
N GLY A 15 -21.03 -4.14 -7.81
CA GLY A 15 -20.16 -3.26 -8.59
C GLY A 15 -19.14 -2.54 -7.70
N VAL A 16 -17.94 -2.31 -8.23
CA VAL A 16 -16.87 -1.55 -7.55
C VAL A 16 -17.35 -0.13 -7.16
N MET A 17 -18.26 0.43 -7.96
CA MET A 17 -18.92 1.72 -7.72
C MET A 17 -20.28 1.60 -7.02
N SER A 18 -20.62 0.43 -6.46
CA SER A 18 -21.85 0.27 -5.71
C SER A 18 -21.86 1.17 -4.47
N THR A 19 -23.04 1.63 -4.06
CA THR A 19 -23.21 2.42 -2.84
C THR A 19 -22.64 1.74 -1.60
N ALA A 20 -22.69 0.41 -1.54
CA ALA A 20 -22.10 -0.39 -0.46
C ALA A 20 -20.56 -0.27 -0.42
N VAL A 21 -19.89 -0.33 -1.57
CA VAL A 21 -18.43 -0.20 -1.65
C VAL A 21 -18.00 1.27 -1.48
N GLU A 22 -18.73 2.22 -2.09
CA GLU A 22 -18.45 3.65 -1.95
C GLU A 22 -18.60 4.10 -0.49
N SER A 23 -19.72 3.81 0.17
CA SER A 23 -19.96 4.24 1.56
C SER A 23 -18.89 3.75 2.54
N LEU A 24 -18.23 2.63 2.22
CA LEU A 24 -17.20 2.01 3.05
C LEU A 24 -15.81 2.63 2.87
N LEU A 25 -15.51 3.18 1.69
CA LEU A 25 -14.17 3.61 1.29
C LEU A 25 -14.02 5.12 1.07
N LYS A 26 -15.12 5.81 0.75
CA LYS A 26 -15.13 7.21 0.29
C LYS A 26 -14.74 8.21 1.38
N ASP A 27 -15.06 7.93 2.64
CA ASP A 27 -14.71 8.80 3.77
C ASP A 27 -13.19 8.95 3.97
N GLN A 28 -12.41 7.98 3.49
CA GLN A 28 -10.95 7.97 3.57
C GLN A 28 -10.28 8.04 2.18
N SER A 29 -11.05 8.31 1.12
CA SER A 29 -10.59 8.26 -0.28
C SER A 29 -9.82 6.98 -0.62
N LEU A 30 -10.23 5.85 -0.02
CA LEU A 30 -9.59 4.56 -0.23
C LEU A 30 -10.08 3.92 -1.53
N VAL A 31 -9.21 3.11 -2.13
CA VAL A 31 -9.56 2.21 -3.23
C VAL A 31 -9.63 0.77 -2.71
N PRO A 32 -10.43 -0.13 -3.33
CA PRO A 32 -10.51 -1.53 -2.93
C PRO A 32 -9.29 -2.35 -3.38
N THR A 33 -8.09 -1.78 -3.26
CA THR A 33 -6.83 -2.38 -3.68
C THR A 33 -6.01 -2.74 -2.45
N SER A 34 -5.59 -4.00 -2.36
CA SER A 34 -4.63 -4.44 -1.35
C SER A 34 -3.21 -4.29 -1.90
N ASN A 35 -2.40 -3.45 -1.27
CA ASN A 35 -0.99 -3.29 -1.62
C ASN A 35 -0.12 -4.26 -0.81
N THR A 36 0.80 -4.97 -1.46
CA THR A 36 1.81 -5.83 -0.83
C THR A 36 2.54 -5.13 0.31
N PHE A 37 2.91 -3.87 0.18
CA PHE A 37 3.57 -3.14 1.26
C PHE A 37 2.69 -2.97 2.50
N SER A 38 1.39 -2.70 2.31
CA SER A 38 0.45 -2.61 3.44
C SER A 38 0.27 -3.97 4.11
N THR A 39 0.34 -5.08 3.37
CA THR A 39 0.24 -6.42 3.94
C THR A 39 1.54 -6.81 4.65
N SER A 40 2.67 -6.65 3.96
CA SER A 40 3.97 -7.16 4.41
C SER A 40 4.66 -6.26 5.43
N LEU A 41 4.40 -4.95 5.47
CA LEU A 41 5.09 -4.03 6.40
C LEU A 41 4.19 -3.52 7.53
N SER A 42 2.87 -3.76 7.47
CA SER A 42 1.97 -3.31 8.54
C SER A 42 2.30 -3.88 9.91
N HIS A 43 2.83 -5.10 9.98
CA HIS A 43 3.25 -5.72 11.23
C HIS A 43 4.43 -5.00 11.90
N LEU A 44 5.21 -4.23 11.13
CA LEU A 44 6.31 -3.39 11.63
C LEU A 44 5.81 -2.01 12.09
N GLY A 45 4.49 -1.77 12.13
CA GLY A 45 3.91 -0.45 12.40
C GLY A 45 4.09 0.53 11.24
N PHE A 46 4.47 0.04 10.05
CA PHE A 46 4.78 0.88 8.91
C PHE A 46 3.51 1.35 8.19
N ASN A 47 3.24 2.66 8.22
CA ASN A 47 2.13 3.27 7.51
C ASN A 47 2.60 3.89 6.18
N LEU A 48 2.30 3.23 5.06
CA LEU A 48 2.67 3.72 3.72
C LEU A 48 2.11 5.10 3.40
N PHE A 49 0.88 5.39 3.83
CA PHE A 49 0.24 6.67 3.52
C PHE A 49 0.96 7.84 4.21
N CYS A 50 1.58 7.59 5.36
CA CYS A 50 2.41 8.56 6.06
C CYS A 50 3.85 8.61 5.52
N MET A 51 4.38 7.51 4.99
CA MET A 51 5.73 7.47 4.41
C MET A 51 5.78 8.16 3.04
N LEU A 52 4.75 7.92 2.21
CA LEU A 52 4.67 8.41 0.84
C LEU A 52 3.79 9.67 0.75
N VAL A 53 3.92 10.57 1.73
CA VAL A 53 3.20 11.84 1.70
C VAL A 53 3.42 12.51 0.34
N VAL A 54 2.27 12.91 -0.21
CA VAL A 54 1.88 13.37 -1.56
C VAL A 54 2.98 13.84 -2.52
N ASP A 55 4.08 14.42 -2.05
CA ASP A 55 5.15 14.92 -2.92
C ASP A 55 6.02 13.79 -3.50
N LEU A 56 6.34 12.74 -2.74
CA LEU A 56 7.29 11.72 -3.22
C LEU A 56 6.76 10.94 -4.42
N MET A 57 5.47 10.62 -4.46
CA MET A 57 4.86 9.90 -5.58
C MET A 57 4.52 10.80 -6.78
N HIS A 58 4.46 12.12 -6.59
CA HIS A 58 4.19 13.07 -7.66
C HIS A 58 5.48 13.62 -8.29
N GLU A 59 6.53 13.84 -7.49
CA GLU A 59 7.81 14.40 -7.92
C GLU A 59 8.76 13.36 -8.49
N PHE A 60 8.75 12.12 -7.99
CA PHE A 60 9.64 11.08 -8.50
C PHE A 60 9.02 10.34 -9.67
N GLU A 61 9.78 10.24 -10.76
CA GLU A 61 9.49 9.27 -11.81
C GLU A 61 9.45 7.86 -11.21
N LEU A 62 8.47 7.06 -11.63
CA LEU A 62 8.27 5.70 -11.12
C LEU A 62 9.54 4.82 -11.23
N GLY A 63 10.36 5.03 -12.26
CA GLY A 63 11.64 4.34 -12.44
C GLY A 63 12.67 4.71 -11.36
N VAL A 64 12.78 6.00 -11.03
CA VAL A 64 13.69 6.50 -9.99
C VAL A 64 13.28 6.00 -8.62
N TRP A 65 11.98 6.04 -8.31
CA TRP A 65 11.45 5.49 -7.06
C TRP A 65 11.78 4.00 -6.90
N LYS A 66 11.56 3.20 -7.96
CA LYS A 66 11.90 1.76 -7.95
C LYS A 66 13.39 1.52 -7.69
N ALA A 67 14.25 2.30 -8.34
CA ALA A 67 15.70 2.18 -8.14
C ALA A 67 16.10 2.53 -6.70
N LEU A 68 15.59 3.63 -6.16
CA LEU A 68 15.84 4.05 -4.78
C LEU A 68 15.36 3.00 -3.77
N LEU A 69 14.12 2.52 -3.92
CA LEU A 69 13.57 1.50 -3.02
C LEU A 69 14.39 0.21 -3.06
N THR A 70 14.77 -0.25 -4.25
CA THR A 70 15.63 -1.44 -4.41
C THR A 70 16.97 -1.23 -3.70
N HIS A 71 17.56 -0.04 -3.84
CA HIS A 71 18.81 0.31 -3.19
C HIS A 71 18.70 0.28 -1.66
N LEU A 72 17.62 0.83 -1.10
CA LEU A 72 17.36 0.80 0.34
C LEU A 72 17.20 -0.63 0.88
N ILE A 73 16.50 -1.50 0.14
CA ILE A 73 16.38 -2.92 0.51
C ILE A 73 17.74 -3.60 0.50
N CYS A 74 18.57 -3.37 -0.52
CA CYS A 74 19.93 -3.92 -0.58
C CYS A 74 20.80 -3.46 0.60
N ILE A 75 20.70 -2.20 1.02
CA ILE A 75 21.43 -1.70 2.20
C ILE A 75 20.97 -2.44 3.46
N LEU A 76 19.66 -2.57 3.67
CA LEU A 76 19.11 -3.30 4.83
C LEU A 76 19.58 -4.77 4.85
N SER A 77 19.55 -5.45 3.71
CA SER A 77 20.05 -6.82 3.60
C SER A 77 21.55 -6.94 3.82
N ALA A 78 22.33 -5.91 3.47
CA ALA A 78 23.77 -5.88 3.74
C ALA A 78 24.07 -5.65 5.23
N THR A 79 23.24 -4.87 5.94
CA THR A 79 23.42 -4.60 7.38
C THR A 79 23.09 -5.80 8.28
N GLU A 80 22.26 -6.74 7.83
CA GLU A 80 21.87 -7.94 8.58
C GLU A 80 23.00 -8.98 8.70
N VAL A 81 24.10 -8.83 7.94
CA VAL A 81 25.28 -9.71 7.97
C VAL A 81 26.28 -9.31 9.08
N GLY A 82 25.97 -8.27 9.87
CA GLY A 82 26.88 -7.68 10.86
C GLY A 82 26.84 -8.22 12.29
N ASP A 83 25.87 -9.06 12.66
CA ASP A 83 25.73 -9.59 14.02
C ASP A 83 26.13 -11.07 14.10
N ILE A 84 27.44 -11.31 14.28
CA ILE A 84 28.04 -12.55 14.81
C ILE A 84 28.89 -12.24 16.04
#